data_AF-A0A7C6VAX0-F1
#
_entry.id   AF-A0A7C6VAX0-F1
#
_cell.length_a   1.000
_cell.length_b   1.000
_cell.length_c   1.000
_cell.angle_alpha   90.00
_cell.angle_beta   90.00
_cell.angle_gamma   90.00
#
_symmetry.space_group_name_H-M   'P 1'
#
loop_
_entity.id
_entity.type
_entity.pdbx_description
1 polymer ?
#
loop_
_entity_poly.entity_id
_entity_poly.type
_entity_poly.pdbx_seq_one_letter_code
_entity_poly.pdbx_strand_id
1 'polypeptide(L)'
;MRASLSRHLAGVTVAGILVVALAGCAGGSDAVSSSAVAESVTVSQVAGDGTLLIAAMLPGTTDDSSYTDAVEAGVQLAVRDIEASGLGPAVSLVLRDAGTSTEVPEGADVVYFPFLGEAEAPTGVVVAQVGDAPVTASDDFVARLEAISPLLEDSRYAAESYDAVIVAALADLVAGSDAAVSVGSALPLVSVSDGYACTSFGDCATALSEGESIHYVGQSGTAERSADGLAVGDLSLALF
;
A
#
# COMPACT_ATOMS: atom_id res chain seq x y z
N MET A 1 18.37 -15.92 -54.54
CA MET A 1 19.81 -15.69 -54.34
C MET A 1 20.04 -15.54 -52.84
N ARG A 2 20.74 -16.51 -52.23
CA ARG A 2 21.13 -16.50 -50.81
C ARG A 2 22.43 -15.70 -50.70
N ALA A 3 22.48 -14.70 -49.83
CA ALA A 3 23.73 -14.10 -49.36
C ALA A 3 23.89 -14.42 -47.88
N SER A 4 25.04 -15.01 -47.57
CA SER A 4 25.50 -15.45 -46.25
C SER A 4 26.64 -14.57 -45.77
N LEU A 5 27.11 -14.83 -44.53
CA LEU A 5 28.34 -14.37 -43.86
C LEU A 5 28.15 -13.07 -43.06
N SER A 6 28.66 -12.92 -41.83
CA SER A 6 29.60 -13.74 -41.04
C SER A 6 29.60 -13.29 -39.58
N ARG A 7 29.87 -14.25 -38.68
CA ARG A 7 30.10 -14.09 -37.24
C ARG A 7 31.46 -13.42 -36.97
N HIS A 8 31.56 -12.58 -35.94
CA HIS A 8 32.81 -12.38 -35.22
C HIS A 8 32.58 -12.42 -33.70
N LEU A 9 33.11 -13.46 -33.07
CA LEU A 9 33.40 -13.56 -31.64
C LEU A 9 34.70 -12.78 -31.33
N ALA A 10 34.70 -12.03 -30.24
CA ALA A 10 35.86 -11.75 -29.38
C ALA A 10 35.27 -11.42 -27.99
N GLY A 11 35.54 -12.09 -26.88
CA GLY A 11 36.65 -12.96 -26.53
C GLY A 11 37.70 -12.21 -25.72
N VAL A 12 37.39 -11.74 -24.50
CA VAL A 12 38.39 -11.28 -23.53
C VAL A 12 38.07 -11.85 -22.15
N THR A 13 38.79 -12.91 -21.81
CA THR A 13 38.97 -13.44 -20.45
C THR A 13 40.25 -12.85 -19.87
N VAL A 14 40.19 -12.24 -18.68
CA VAL A 14 41.37 -12.04 -17.83
C VAL A 14 41.07 -12.64 -16.47
N ALA A 15 41.85 -13.68 -16.16
CA ALA A 15 41.93 -14.37 -14.89
C ALA A 15 42.81 -13.59 -13.90
N GLY A 16 42.54 -13.74 -12.60
CA GLY A 16 43.40 -13.23 -11.54
C GLY A 16 42.92 -13.60 -10.14
N ILE A 17 43.22 -14.82 -9.71
CA ILE A 17 42.99 -15.35 -8.36
C ILE A 17 44.03 -14.77 -7.40
N LEU A 18 43.62 -14.32 -6.21
CA LEU A 18 44.51 -14.36 -5.03
C LEU A 18 43.70 -14.60 -3.76
N VAL A 19 43.69 -15.87 -3.32
CA VAL A 19 43.27 -16.27 -1.97
C VAL A 19 44.48 -16.08 -1.05
N VAL A 20 44.29 -15.28 0.00
CA VAL A 20 45.24 -15.21 1.13
C VAL A 20 44.49 -15.65 2.37
N ALA A 21 44.72 -16.89 2.79
CA ALA A 21 44.35 -17.38 4.11
C ALA A 21 45.58 -17.24 5.02
N LEU A 22 45.54 -16.33 5.98
CA LEU A 22 46.47 -16.32 7.11
C LEU A 22 45.75 -16.78 8.37
N ALA A 23 46.11 -17.97 8.84
CA ALA A 23 45.90 -18.38 10.22
C ALA A 23 46.96 -17.70 11.11
N GLY A 24 46.51 -16.91 12.07
CA GLY A 24 47.34 -16.30 13.10
C GLY A 24 46.67 -16.44 14.45
N CYS A 25 47.37 -17.03 15.42
CA CYS A 25 46.92 -17.25 16.79
C CYS A 25 48.00 -16.70 17.73
N ALA A 26 47.70 -15.65 18.50
CA ALA A 26 48.24 -15.33 19.83
C ALA A 26 47.96 -13.85 20.20
N GLY A 27 47.43 -13.63 21.40
CA GLY A 27 47.48 -12.32 22.08
C GLY A 27 46.13 -11.88 22.64
N GLY A 28 45.90 -12.15 23.93
CA GLY A 28 44.71 -11.72 24.65
C GLY A 28 44.64 -10.21 24.86
N SER A 29 43.41 -9.70 24.86
CA SER A 29 42.96 -8.50 25.55
C SER A 29 41.44 -8.56 25.58
N ASP A 30 40.87 -8.35 26.77
CA ASP A 30 39.47 -8.47 27.10
C ASP A 30 38.57 -7.70 26.13
N ALA A 31 37.92 -8.43 25.22
CA ALA A 31 36.78 -7.94 24.46
C ALA A 31 35.53 -8.56 25.09
N VAL A 32 34.83 -7.73 25.86
CA VAL A 32 33.47 -7.94 26.34
C VAL A 32 32.64 -8.69 25.30
N SER A 33 32.37 -9.96 25.61
CA SER A 33 31.34 -10.74 24.96
C SER A 33 29.99 -10.11 25.32
N SER A 34 29.58 -9.12 24.53
CA SER A 34 28.18 -8.73 24.47
C SER A 34 27.49 -9.79 23.62
N SER A 35 27.10 -10.89 24.28
CA SER A 35 26.00 -11.72 23.80
C SER A 35 24.76 -10.84 23.81
N ALA A 36 24.57 -10.05 22.75
CA ALA A 36 23.24 -9.67 22.34
C ALA A 36 22.56 -10.98 21.93
N VAL A 37 21.82 -11.55 22.88
CA VAL A 37 20.73 -12.45 22.55
C VAL A 37 19.84 -11.68 21.58
N ALA A 38 19.98 -11.98 20.29
CA ALA A 38 18.89 -11.75 19.37
C ALA A 38 17.76 -12.67 19.84
N GLU A 39 16.96 -12.18 20.78
CA GLU A 39 15.58 -12.61 20.89
C GLU A 39 14.94 -12.23 19.55
N SER A 40 15.04 -13.17 18.63
CA SER A 40 14.15 -13.29 17.50
C SER A 40 12.79 -13.60 18.14
N VAL A 41 12.08 -12.54 18.51
CA VAL A 41 10.65 -12.60 18.68
C VAL A 41 10.14 -13.00 17.32
N THR A 42 9.84 -14.29 17.16
CA THR A 42 8.98 -14.74 16.08
C THR A 42 7.62 -14.14 16.38
N VAL A 43 7.41 -12.89 15.96
CA VAL A 43 6.08 -12.39 15.72
C VAL A 43 5.53 -13.36 14.70
N SER A 44 4.58 -14.17 15.12
CA SER A 44 3.82 -15.03 14.23
C SER A 44 2.99 -14.06 13.38
N GLN A 45 3.61 -13.47 12.35
CA GLN A 45 2.90 -12.79 11.28
C GLN A 45 1.86 -13.80 10.82
N VAL A 46 0.59 -13.41 10.89
CA VAL A 46 -0.46 -14.18 10.22
C VAL A 46 -0.10 -14.08 8.75
N ALA A 47 0.32 -15.19 8.15
CA ALA A 47 0.65 -15.20 6.74
C ALA A 47 -0.63 -14.94 5.95
N GLY A 48 -0.61 -13.92 5.09
CA GLY A 48 -1.66 -13.72 4.10
C GLY A 48 -1.49 -14.65 2.90
N ASP A 49 -2.28 -14.42 1.86
CA ASP A 49 -2.30 -15.25 0.66
C ASP A 49 -1.37 -14.71 -0.46
N GLY A 50 -0.75 -13.56 -0.21
CA GLY A 50 0.20 -12.90 -1.09
C GLY A 50 -0.45 -11.87 -2.02
N THR A 51 -1.74 -11.57 -1.86
CA THR A 51 -2.44 -10.53 -2.61
C THR A 51 -3.34 -9.73 -1.68
N LEU A 52 -3.10 -8.43 -1.58
CA LEU A 52 -3.97 -7.53 -0.83
C LEU A 52 -5.31 -7.39 -1.58
N LEU A 53 -6.35 -8.08 -1.10
CA LEU A 53 -7.69 -8.04 -1.69
C LEU A 53 -8.47 -6.85 -1.13
N ILE A 54 -8.66 -5.85 -1.99
CA ILE A 54 -9.41 -4.64 -1.65
C ILE A 54 -10.77 -4.67 -2.34
N ALA A 55 -11.84 -4.67 -1.55
CA ALA A 55 -13.20 -4.51 -2.04
C ALA A 55 -13.64 -3.05 -1.91
N ALA A 56 -13.87 -2.36 -3.03
CA ALA A 56 -14.46 -1.03 -3.04
C ALA A 56 -15.96 -1.13 -3.31
N MET A 57 -16.76 -0.79 -2.29
CA MET A 57 -18.21 -0.78 -2.37
C MET A 57 -18.64 0.57 -2.95
N LEU A 58 -18.75 0.63 -4.27
CA LEU A 58 -19.11 1.83 -5.01
C LEU A 58 -20.55 2.25 -4.72
N PRO A 59 -20.85 3.56 -4.75
CA PRO A 59 -22.23 4.03 -4.68
C PRO A 59 -23.08 3.39 -5.79
N GLY A 60 -24.36 3.15 -5.50
CA GLY A 60 -25.24 2.44 -6.44
C GLY A 60 -25.40 3.18 -7.78
N THR A 61 -25.34 2.44 -8.89
CA THR A 61 -25.49 3.00 -10.25
C THR A 61 -26.94 3.36 -10.62
N THR A 62 -27.91 2.98 -9.78
CA THR A 62 -29.35 3.16 -10.06
C THR A 62 -29.93 4.52 -9.63
N ASP A 63 -29.19 5.34 -8.86
CA ASP A 63 -29.72 6.55 -8.21
C ASP A 63 -28.86 7.83 -8.45
N ASP A 64 -28.35 8.06 -9.67
CA ASP A 64 -27.61 9.30 -10.02
C ASP A 64 -26.36 9.57 -9.14
N SER A 65 -25.60 8.54 -8.78
CA SER A 65 -24.33 8.72 -8.06
C SER A 65 -23.23 9.23 -8.99
N SER A 66 -23.32 10.51 -9.34
CA SER A 66 -22.35 11.28 -10.15
C SER A 66 -20.88 11.17 -9.71
N TYR A 67 -20.62 10.62 -8.52
CA TYR A 67 -19.29 10.42 -7.96
C TYR A 67 -18.83 8.95 -7.94
N THR A 68 -19.61 8.01 -8.49
CA THR A 68 -19.17 6.60 -8.64
C THR A 68 -17.93 6.50 -9.52
N ASP A 69 -17.93 7.18 -10.66
CA ASP A 69 -16.77 7.27 -11.56
C ASP A 69 -15.55 7.91 -10.86
N ALA A 70 -15.80 8.83 -9.93
CA ALA A 70 -14.76 9.50 -9.15
C ALA A 70 -14.12 8.55 -8.13
N VAL A 71 -14.94 7.81 -7.39
CA VAL A 71 -14.46 6.79 -6.45
C VAL A 71 -13.73 5.68 -7.19
N GLU A 72 -14.29 5.18 -8.30
CA GLU A 72 -13.66 4.17 -9.14
C GLU A 72 -12.31 4.66 -9.68
N ALA A 73 -12.25 5.89 -10.20
CA ALA A 73 -11.01 6.48 -10.69
C ALA A 73 -9.97 6.63 -9.56
N GLY A 74 -10.39 6.99 -8.35
CA GLY A 74 -9.53 7.10 -7.17
C GLY A 74 -8.87 5.77 -6.80
N VAL A 75 -9.66 4.70 -6.64
CA VAL A 75 -9.11 3.36 -6.30
C VAL A 75 -8.23 2.79 -7.43
N GLN A 76 -8.61 2.98 -8.69
CA GLN A 76 -7.82 2.50 -9.83
C GLN A 76 -6.52 3.29 -9.99
N LEU A 77 -6.55 4.59 -9.76
CA LEU A 77 -5.36 5.44 -9.74
C LEU A 77 -4.36 4.96 -8.68
N ALA A 78 -4.85 4.63 -7.47
CA ALA A 78 -4.00 4.14 -6.40
C ALA A 78 -3.34 2.80 -6.75
N VAL A 79 -4.11 1.83 -7.28
CA VAL A 79 -3.56 0.54 -7.76
C VAL A 79 -2.47 0.77 -8.82
N ARG A 80 -2.73 1.64 -9.80
CA ARG A 80 -1.75 1.99 -10.83
C ARG A 80 -0.45 2.53 -10.23
N ASP A 81 -0.55 3.42 -9.25
CA ASP A 81 0.63 4.05 -8.64
C ASP A 81 1.41 3.08 -7.73
N ILE A 82 0.71 2.15 -7.07
CA ILE A 82 1.32 1.04 -6.32
C ILE A 82 2.11 0.15 -7.28
N GLU A 83 1.49 -0.31 -8.36
CA GLU A 83 2.14 -1.17 -9.36
C GLU A 83 3.33 -0.47 -10.04
N ALA A 84 3.18 0.81 -10.39
CA ALA A 84 4.22 1.60 -11.03
C ALA A 84 5.46 1.79 -10.16
N SER A 85 5.33 1.71 -8.82
CA SER A 85 6.48 1.79 -7.91
C SER A 85 7.40 0.57 -8.00
N GLY A 86 6.86 -0.61 -8.34
CA GLY A 86 7.57 -1.89 -8.26
C GLY A 86 7.98 -2.32 -6.84
N LEU A 87 7.55 -1.62 -5.80
CA LEU A 87 7.88 -1.89 -4.39
C LEU A 87 6.67 -2.34 -3.56
N GLY A 88 5.46 -2.24 -4.09
CA GLY A 88 4.22 -2.53 -3.37
C GLY A 88 3.73 -3.98 -3.44
N PRO A 89 2.70 -4.32 -2.66
CA PRO A 89 2.04 -5.61 -2.74
C PRO A 89 1.34 -5.78 -4.09
N ALA A 90 1.03 -7.03 -4.44
CA ALA A 90 0.05 -7.31 -5.47
C ALA A 90 -1.34 -6.91 -4.93
N VAL A 91 -2.06 -6.05 -5.65
CA VAL A 91 -3.39 -5.61 -5.25
C VAL A 91 -4.44 -6.24 -6.16
N SER A 92 -5.40 -6.95 -5.57
CA SER A 92 -6.60 -7.39 -6.27
C SER A 92 -7.74 -6.44 -5.91
N LEU A 93 -8.11 -5.58 -6.85
CA LEU A 93 -9.22 -4.64 -6.66
C LEU A 93 -10.54 -5.24 -7.14
N VAL A 94 -11.52 -5.27 -6.25
CA VAL A 94 -12.88 -5.72 -6.55
C VAL A 94 -13.84 -4.55 -6.38
N LEU A 95 -14.41 -4.10 -7.49
CA LEU A 95 -15.47 -3.10 -7.49
C LEU A 95 -16.83 -3.79 -7.32
N ARG A 96 -17.67 -3.24 -6.44
CA ARG A 96 -19.03 -3.72 -6.18
C ARG A 96 -19.99 -2.56 -6.12
N ASP A 97 -21.09 -2.66 -6.86
CA ASP A 97 -22.20 -1.71 -6.76
C ASP A 97 -23.01 -2.00 -5.50
N ALA A 98 -22.91 -1.12 -4.51
CA ALA A 98 -23.59 -1.26 -3.24
C ALA A 98 -25.12 -1.08 -3.31
N GLY A 99 -25.64 -0.46 -4.37
CA GLY A 99 -27.08 -0.37 -4.63
C GLY A 99 -27.70 -1.70 -5.07
N THR A 100 -26.88 -2.62 -5.57
CA THR A 100 -27.33 -3.96 -6.01
C THR A 100 -26.97 -5.08 -5.04
N SER A 101 -25.87 -4.95 -4.29
CA SER A 101 -25.46 -5.93 -3.29
C SER A 101 -24.63 -5.30 -2.18
N THR A 102 -24.93 -5.65 -0.94
CA THR A 102 -24.13 -5.30 0.24
C THR A 102 -23.17 -6.42 0.67
N GLU A 103 -23.12 -7.51 -0.10
CA GLU A 103 -22.25 -8.66 0.20
C GLU A 103 -20.78 -8.31 -0.03
N VAL A 104 -19.99 -8.38 1.03
CA VAL A 104 -18.53 -8.24 0.98
C VAL A 104 -17.93 -9.49 0.33
N PRO A 105 -16.99 -9.35 -0.63
CA PRO A 105 -16.26 -10.49 -1.20
C PRO A 105 -15.59 -11.34 -0.11
N GLU A 106 -15.77 -12.66 -0.19
CA GLU A 106 -15.08 -13.58 0.71
C GLU A 106 -13.57 -13.42 0.58
N GLY A 107 -12.88 -13.37 1.72
CA GLY A 107 -11.42 -13.18 1.78
C GLY A 107 -10.96 -11.74 1.59
N ALA A 108 -11.85 -10.74 1.50
CA ALA A 108 -11.42 -9.35 1.44
C ALA A 108 -10.59 -8.96 2.67
N ASP A 109 -9.39 -8.43 2.45
CA ASP A 109 -8.53 -7.94 3.53
C ASP A 109 -8.94 -6.52 3.95
N VAL A 110 -9.33 -5.72 2.95
CA VAL A 110 -9.76 -4.34 3.13
C VAL A 110 -11.08 -4.12 2.40
N VAL A 111 -12.02 -3.44 3.06
CA VAL A 111 -13.27 -3.01 2.45
C VAL A 111 -13.39 -1.50 2.58
N TYR A 112 -13.52 -0.83 1.44
CA TYR A 112 -13.78 0.59 1.37
C TYR A 112 -15.28 0.85 1.21
N PHE A 113 -15.84 1.61 2.15
CA PHE A 113 -17.22 2.07 2.15
C PHE A 113 -17.26 3.61 2.07
N PRO A 114 -17.75 4.18 0.95
CA PRO A 114 -17.96 5.62 0.82
C PRO A 114 -19.25 6.11 1.50
N PHE A 115 -20.04 5.22 2.13
CA PHE A 115 -21.25 5.59 2.87
C PHE A 115 -21.33 4.84 4.21
N LEU A 116 -21.83 5.53 5.23
CA LEU A 116 -22.12 4.95 6.54
C LEU A 116 -23.51 4.28 6.49
N GLY A 117 -23.59 2.96 6.25
CA GLY A 117 -24.87 2.25 6.31
C GLY A 117 -24.90 0.77 5.88
N GLU A 118 -25.58 -0.03 6.70
CA GLU A 118 -26.14 -1.41 6.55
C GLU A 118 -25.28 -2.59 6.05
N ALA A 119 -24.14 -2.37 5.39
CA ALA A 119 -23.18 -3.46 5.20
C ALA A 119 -22.43 -3.70 6.52
N GLU A 120 -22.76 -4.77 7.23
CA GLU A 120 -21.93 -5.24 8.33
C GLU A 120 -20.62 -5.78 7.74
N ALA A 121 -19.52 -5.06 7.97
CA ALA A 121 -18.21 -5.57 7.63
C ALA A 121 -17.98 -6.86 8.45
N PRO A 122 -17.49 -7.95 7.81
CA PRO A 122 -17.15 -9.16 8.54
C PRO A 122 -16.02 -8.87 9.54
N THR A 123 -16.07 -9.52 10.69
CA THR A 123 -14.96 -9.48 11.66
C THR A 123 -13.67 -10.00 11.01
N GLY A 124 -12.55 -9.39 11.36
CA GLY A 124 -11.23 -9.74 10.83
C GLY A 124 -10.92 -9.11 9.49
N VAL A 125 -11.57 -7.98 9.16
CA VAL A 125 -11.33 -7.21 7.93
C VAL A 125 -11.02 -5.76 8.29
N VAL A 126 -10.13 -5.12 7.53
CA VAL A 126 -9.88 -3.67 7.67
C VAL A 126 -10.99 -2.92 6.94
N VAL A 127 -11.66 -2.02 7.65
CA VAL A 127 -12.73 -1.20 7.10
C VAL A 127 -12.20 0.21 6.91
N ALA A 128 -12.28 0.70 5.68
CA ALA A 128 -12.02 2.08 5.31
C ALA A 128 -13.37 2.82 5.14
N GLN A 129 -13.67 3.76 6.02
CA GLN A 129 -14.92 4.52 6.01
C GLN A 129 -14.65 6.00 5.79
N VAL A 130 -15.39 6.59 4.86
CA VAL A 130 -15.32 8.04 4.60
C VAL A 130 -16.37 8.77 5.43
N GLY A 131 -16.02 9.96 5.92
CA GLY A 131 -16.97 10.87 6.55
C GLY A 131 -17.96 11.52 5.56
N ASP A 132 -18.88 12.31 6.10
CA ASP A 132 -20.01 12.85 5.34
C ASP A 132 -19.60 13.93 4.31
N ALA A 133 -18.47 14.60 4.51
CA ALA A 133 -18.04 15.73 3.68
C ALA A 133 -16.84 15.36 2.78
N PRO A 134 -17.00 15.35 1.44
CA PRO A 134 -15.89 15.07 0.55
C PRO A 134 -14.87 16.22 0.55
N VAL A 135 -13.59 15.86 0.44
CA VAL A 135 -12.48 16.80 0.26
C VAL A 135 -12.48 17.34 -1.16
N THR A 136 -12.14 18.63 -1.29
CA THR A 136 -11.89 19.23 -2.61
C THR A 136 -10.54 18.76 -3.13
N ALA A 137 -10.56 17.92 -4.16
CA ALA A 137 -9.37 17.47 -4.86
C ALA A 137 -8.56 18.65 -5.44
N SER A 138 -7.23 18.54 -5.41
CA SER A 138 -6.36 19.50 -6.08
C SER A 138 -6.43 19.32 -7.61
N ASP A 139 -6.18 20.40 -8.37
CA ASP A 139 -6.18 20.36 -9.84
C ASP A 139 -5.21 19.31 -10.40
N ASP A 140 -4.03 19.17 -9.79
CA ASP A 140 -3.03 18.18 -10.19
C ASP A 140 -3.52 16.74 -9.96
N PHE A 141 -4.28 16.52 -8.87
CA PHE A 141 -4.89 15.22 -8.61
C PHE A 141 -6.04 14.94 -9.57
N VAL A 142 -6.90 15.94 -9.85
CA VAL A 142 -7.97 15.82 -10.86
C VAL A 142 -7.40 15.45 -12.23
N ALA A 143 -6.32 16.10 -12.67
CA ALA A 143 -5.68 15.75 -13.94
C ALA A 143 -5.18 14.29 -14.00
N ARG A 144 -4.73 13.73 -12.86
CA ARG A 144 -4.33 12.32 -12.77
C ARG A 144 -5.53 11.38 -12.83
N LEU A 145 -6.67 11.77 -12.26
CA LEU A 145 -7.93 11.03 -12.33
C LEU A 145 -8.50 11.03 -13.76
N GLU A 146 -8.44 12.16 -14.47
CA GLU A 146 -8.90 12.24 -15.87
C GLU A 146 -8.09 11.33 -16.82
N ALA A 147 -6.83 11.03 -16.46
CA ALA A 147 -6.03 10.05 -17.18
C ALA A 147 -6.48 8.59 -16.95
N ILE A 148 -7.22 8.32 -15.87
CA ILE A 148 -7.88 7.03 -15.60
C ILE A 148 -9.28 7.01 -16.23
N SER A 149 -10.07 8.05 -15.98
CA SER A 149 -11.43 8.22 -16.49
C SER A 149 -11.55 9.52 -17.30
N PRO A 150 -11.42 9.48 -18.63
CA PRO A 150 -11.49 10.67 -19.48
C PRO A 150 -12.86 11.36 -19.52
N LEU A 151 -13.89 10.73 -18.96
CA LEU A 151 -15.25 11.24 -18.88
C LEU A 151 -15.62 11.67 -17.45
N LEU A 152 -14.63 11.86 -16.58
CA LEU A 152 -14.84 12.27 -15.20
C LEU A 152 -15.54 13.63 -15.13
N GLU A 153 -16.74 13.66 -14.55
CA GLU A 153 -17.54 14.90 -14.40
C GLU A 153 -17.51 15.45 -12.96
N ASP A 154 -17.05 14.64 -12.01
CA ASP A 154 -17.02 14.93 -10.57
C ASP A 154 -15.77 14.30 -9.95
N SER A 155 -15.26 14.87 -8.85
CA SER A 155 -14.10 14.34 -8.12
C SER A 155 -14.38 14.07 -6.64
N ARG A 156 -15.64 14.16 -6.19
CA ARG A 156 -16.02 13.89 -4.81
C ARG A 156 -15.62 12.48 -4.39
N TYR A 157 -15.05 12.36 -3.20
CA TYR A 157 -14.58 11.11 -2.62
C TYR A 157 -13.44 10.39 -3.38
N ALA A 158 -12.94 10.97 -4.48
CA ALA A 158 -11.85 10.39 -5.26
C ALA A 158 -10.51 10.41 -4.48
N ALA A 159 -10.29 11.46 -3.67
CA ALA A 159 -9.09 11.58 -2.85
C ALA A 159 -9.08 10.56 -1.72
N GLU A 160 -10.22 10.40 -1.05
CA GLU A 160 -10.42 9.48 0.07
C GLU A 160 -10.37 8.02 -0.38
N SER A 161 -10.97 7.70 -1.53
CA SER A 161 -10.90 6.36 -2.12
C SER A 161 -9.47 6.00 -2.57
N TYR A 162 -8.75 6.95 -3.16
CA TYR A 162 -7.33 6.79 -3.47
C TYR A 162 -6.51 6.55 -2.20
N ASP A 163 -6.64 7.41 -1.18
CA ASP A 163 -5.87 7.31 0.06
C ASP A 163 -6.18 6.03 0.85
N ALA A 164 -7.42 5.52 0.79
CA ALA A 164 -7.78 4.24 1.41
C ALA A 164 -6.94 3.08 0.88
N VAL A 165 -6.77 3.02 -0.44
CA VAL A 165 -5.96 1.98 -1.11
C VAL A 165 -4.47 2.18 -0.82
N ILE A 166 -3.99 3.43 -0.85
CA ILE A 166 -2.57 3.73 -0.58
C ILE A 166 -2.19 3.38 0.86
N VAL A 167 -3.00 3.79 1.84
CA VAL A 167 -2.76 3.47 3.26
C VAL A 167 -2.80 1.97 3.50
N ALA A 168 -3.76 1.26 2.92
CA ALA A 168 -3.84 -0.20 3.03
C ALA A 168 -2.56 -0.88 2.50
N ALA A 169 -2.09 -0.48 1.31
CA ALA A 169 -0.87 -1.02 0.72
C ALA A 169 0.40 -0.65 1.51
N LEU A 170 0.47 0.55 2.09
CA LEU A 170 1.58 0.92 2.97
C LEU A 170 1.55 0.13 4.28
N ALA A 171 0.37 -0.09 4.85
CA ALA A 171 0.22 -0.90 6.06
C ALA A 171 0.59 -2.37 5.80
N ASP A 172 0.25 -2.94 4.64
CA ASP A 172 0.74 -4.23 4.18
C ASP A 172 2.28 -4.27 4.14
N LEU A 173 2.92 -3.27 3.51
CA LEU A 173 4.39 -3.21 3.45
C LEU A 173 5.04 -3.13 4.83
N VAL A 174 4.48 -2.33 5.73
CA VAL A 174 4.98 -2.25 7.12
C VAL A 174 4.73 -3.57 7.86
N ALA A 175 3.57 -4.19 7.64
CA ALA A 175 3.21 -5.45 8.26
C ALA A 175 4.01 -6.63 7.72
N GLY A 176 4.51 -6.55 6.48
CA GLY A 176 5.10 -7.67 5.74
C GLY A 176 4.12 -8.82 5.48
N SER A 177 2.82 -8.53 5.48
CA SER A 177 1.74 -9.50 5.26
C SER A 177 0.45 -8.78 4.89
N ASP A 178 -0.26 -9.35 3.92
CA ASP A 178 -1.56 -8.93 3.41
C ASP A 178 -2.73 -9.36 4.29
N ALA A 179 -2.51 -10.26 5.26
CA ALA A 179 -3.56 -10.68 6.17
C ALA A 179 -4.19 -9.46 6.88
N ALA A 180 -5.49 -9.28 6.78
CA ALA A 180 -6.22 -8.14 7.35
C ALA A 180 -5.85 -7.79 8.80
N VAL A 181 -5.65 -8.78 9.67
CA VAL A 181 -5.24 -8.55 11.07
C VAL A 181 -3.84 -7.91 11.15
N SER A 182 -2.92 -8.35 10.30
CA SER A 182 -1.58 -7.79 10.18
C SER A 182 -1.62 -6.38 9.61
N VAL A 183 -2.35 -6.17 8.49
CA VAL A 183 -2.56 -4.84 7.88
C VAL A 183 -3.16 -3.87 8.90
N GLY A 184 -4.25 -4.26 9.56
CA GLY A 184 -4.94 -3.46 10.56
C GLY A 184 -4.04 -3.06 11.73
N SER A 185 -3.20 -3.98 12.22
CA SER A 185 -2.24 -3.69 13.29
C SER A 185 -1.13 -2.71 12.88
N ALA A 186 -0.84 -2.62 11.58
CA ALA A 186 0.21 -1.76 11.03
C ALA A 186 -0.29 -0.37 10.60
N LEU A 187 -1.61 -0.14 10.50
CA LEU A 187 -2.20 1.16 10.15
C LEU A 187 -1.58 2.34 10.93
N PRO A 188 -1.39 2.28 12.26
CA PRO A 188 -0.81 3.41 13.01
C PRO A 188 0.65 3.72 12.62
N LEU A 189 1.37 2.76 12.04
CA LEU A 189 2.78 2.88 11.66
C LEU A 189 2.98 3.53 10.29
N VAL A 190 1.91 3.69 9.51
CA VAL A 190 1.91 4.47 8.26
C VAL A 190 2.07 5.98 8.55
N SER A 191 1.84 6.41 9.79
CA SER A 191 2.07 7.78 10.23
C SER A 191 2.71 7.90 11.62
N VAL A 192 4.02 8.06 11.63
CA VAL A 192 4.83 8.36 12.82
C VAL A 192 5.14 9.86 12.85
N SER A 193 5.01 10.51 14.01
CA SER A 193 5.05 11.98 14.11
C SER A 193 6.38 12.61 13.65
N ASP A 194 7.50 11.91 13.82
CA ASP A 194 8.83 12.32 13.34
C ASP A 194 9.29 11.46 12.15
N GLY A 195 8.36 10.79 11.47
CA GLY A 195 8.65 9.99 10.28
C GLY A 195 8.90 10.86 9.05
N TYR A 196 9.52 10.26 8.03
CA TYR A 196 9.74 10.89 6.74
C TYR A 196 8.41 11.29 6.10
N ALA A 197 8.22 12.58 5.88
CA ALA A 197 7.03 13.11 5.22
C ALA A 197 7.05 12.76 3.73
N CYS A 198 6.16 11.85 3.32
CA CYS A 198 6.03 11.36 1.95
C CYS A 198 4.60 11.56 1.44
N THR A 199 4.45 11.86 0.15
CA THR A 199 3.16 12.23 -0.47
C THR A 199 2.70 11.27 -1.58
N SER A 200 3.51 10.25 -1.88
CA SER A 200 3.22 9.24 -2.90
C SER A 200 3.57 7.84 -2.38
N PHE A 201 2.92 6.81 -2.92
CA PHE A 201 3.22 5.43 -2.55
C PHE A 201 4.70 5.09 -2.77
N GLY A 202 5.24 5.44 -3.95
CA GLY A 202 6.63 5.13 -4.29
C GLY A 202 7.65 5.77 -3.35
N ASP A 203 7.43 7.03 -2.95
CA ASP A 203 8.32 7.71 -2.00
C ASP A 203 8.25 7.07 -0.62
N CYS A 204 7.04 6.78 -0.13
CA CYS A 204 6.84 6.13 1.15
C CYS A 204 7.41 4.69 1.17
N ALA A 205 7.15 3.90 0.14
CA ALA A 205 7.65 2.54 0.02
C ALA A 205 9.18 2.50 -0.05
N THR A 206 9.80 3.47 -0.72
CA THR A 206 11.27 3.61 -0.74
C THR A 206 11.81 3.86 0.66
N ALA A 207 11.27 4.84 1.39
CA ALA A 207 11.68 5.14 2.77
C ALA A 207 11.52 3.92 3.70
N LEU A 208 10.39 3.21 3.60
CA LEU A 208 10.15 1.96 4.33
C LEU A 208 11.19 0.88 4.00
N SER A 209 11.55 0.72 2.72
CA SER A 209 12.56 -0.26 2.28
C SER A 209 13.96 0.05 2.81
N GLU A 210 14.24 1.31 3.12
CA GLU A 210 15.48 1.76 3.75
C GLU A 210 15.45 1.67 5.28
N GLY A 211 14.32 1.21 5.85
CA GLY A 211 14.13 1.05 7.29
C GLY A 211 13.73 2.34 8.01
N GLU A 212 13.30 3.37 7.27
CA GLU A 212 12.83 4.63 7.84
C GLU A 212 11.33 4.55 8.18
N SER A 213 10.93 5.17 9.31
CA SER A 213 9.51 5.38 9.61
C SER A 213 8.94 6.50 8.76
N ILE A 214 7.69 6.39 8.32
CA ILE A 214 7.06 7.38 7.44
C ILE A 214 5.98 8.20 8.16
N HIS A 215 5.68 9.35 7.57
CA HIS A 215 4.54 10.21 7.90
C HIS A 215 3.78 10.52 6.59
N TYR A 216 2.82 9.67 6.24
CA TYR A 216 2.10 9.80 4.98
C TYR A 216 1.23 11.06 4.95
N VAL A 217 1.30 11.79 3.84
CA VAL A 217 0.44 12.95 3.53
C VAL A 217 -0.31 12.64 2.24
N GLY A 218 -1.59 12.29 2.39
CA GLY A 218 -2.46 11.88 1.31
C GLY A 218 -3.14 13.04 0.59
N GLN A 219 -3.96 12.68 -0.41
CA GLN A 219 -4.75 13.60 -1.21
C GLN A 219 -5.95 14.18 -0.42
N SER A 220 -6.50 13.43 0.53
CA SER A 220 -7.59 13.86 1.42
C SER A 220 -7.10 14.49 2.73
N GLY A 221 -5.79 14.46 3.00
CA GLY A 221 -5.19 15.12 4.16
C GLY A 221 -3.93 14.43 4.68
N THR A 222 -3.41 14.93 5.80
CA THR A 222 -2.31 14.25 6.52
C THR A 222 -2.83 13.02 7.24
N ALA A 223 -2.10 11.92 7.17
CA ALA A 223 -2.45 10.73 7.93
C ALA A 223 -2.17 10.94 9.42
N GLU A 224 -3.15 10.70 10.27
CA GLU A 224 -3.08 10.85 11.72
C GLU A 224 -3.50 9.56 12.42
N ARG A 225 -2.77 9.19 13.48
CA ARG A 225 -3.14 8.05 14.32
C ARG A 225 -4.42 8.32 15.09
N SER A 226 -5.35 7.37 15.06
CA SER A 226 -6.53 7.35 15.90
C SER A 226 -6.38 6.27 16.99
N ALA A 227 -7.36 6.17 17.90
CA ALA A 227 -7.31 5.16 18.98
C ALA A 227 -7.32 3.73 18.44
N ASP A 228 -8.05 3.50 17.34
CA ASP A 228 -8.36 2.16 16.82
C ASP A 228 -7.77 1.92 15.40
N GLY A 229 -6.99 2.88 14.87
CA GLY A 229 -6.40 2.76 13.54
C GLY A 229 -5.73 4.05 13.03
N LEU A 230 -6.08 4.45 11.80
CA LEU A 230 -5.51 5.62 11.13
C LEU A 230 -6.63 6.44 10.48
N ALA A 231 -6.46 7.75 10.43
CA ALA A 231 -7.32 8.66 9.67
C ALA A 231 -6.52 9.45 8.65
N VAL A 232 -7.13 9.82 7.52
CA VAL A 232 -6.54 10.72 6.50
C VAL A 232 -7.58 11.78 6.14
N GLY A 233 -7.58 12.89 6.88
CA GLY A 233 -8.75 13.77 6.92
C GLY A 233 -9.95 13.04 7.57
N ASP A 234 -11.11 13.06 6.92
CA ASP A 234 -12.33 12.39 7.39
C ASP A 234 -12.43 10.92 6.94
N LEU A 235 -11.45 10.40 6.20
CA LEU A 235 -11.29 8.97 5.95
C LEU A 235 -10.73 8.29 7.21
N SER A 236 -11.32 7.18 7.62
CA SER A 236 -10.84 6.35 8.74
C SER A 236 -10.62 4.91 8.29
N LEU A 237 -9.56 4.28 8.79
CA LEU A 237 -9.25 2.86 8.59
C LEU A 237 -9.04 2.20 9.94
N ALA A 238 -9.74 1.09 10.18
CA ALA A 238 -9.60 0.30 11.40
C ALA A 238 -9.91 -1.19 11.14
N LEU A 239 -9.35 -2.08 11.95
CA LEU A 239 -9.70 -3.50 11.94
C LEU A 239 -11.02 -3.71 12.70
N PHE A 240 -11.97 -4.44 12.10
CA PHE A 240 -13.30 -4.71 12.66
C PHE A 240 -13.46 -6.13 13.21
#